data_AF-A0A920U011-F1
#
_entry.id   AF-A0A920U011-F1
#
_cell.length_a   1.000
_cell.length_b   1.000
_cell.length_c   1.000
_cell.angle_alpha   90.00
_cell.angle_beta   90.00
_cell.angle_gamma   90.00
#
_symmetry.space_group_name_H-M   'P 1'
#
loop_
_entity.id
_entity.type
_entity.pdbx_description
1 polymer ?
#
loop_
_entity_poly.entity_id
_entity_poly.type
_entity_poly.pdbx_seq_one_letter_code
_entity_poly.pdbx_strand_id
1 'polypeptide(L)'
;MTVLRVEDSGVVPLPPDPGDYRADRLEVRPALAALNITQPDGPDFKVDGYAVHWQNWKFRIGFTPKEGLVLHTLSFRDGETDRPVIYRASLSELVVPYGDTAGDHYMNHSFDLGETIFGAQVNSLRLGCDCLGEIHYFDFDQVDGHGNVQHFSKIVCMHEEDYGTLWKHTDVASDHSEIRRSRRLVVSSFFTIGNYDYGLFWYLYLDGTIKFEAKLTGTLYLRAIHEGEETPYGALVAPGVNGMVHEHYFNIRLDMSIDGDDNTVVEVEAERIPAGPRTLSVMHTLPKKPSLAQK
;
A
#
# COMPACT_ATOMS: atom_id res chain seq x y z
N MET A 1 -26.71 28.25 -2.20
CA MET A 1 -26.00 27.44 -3.20
C MET A 1 -26.21 28.10 -4.54
N THR A 2 -25.15 28.61 -5.17
CA THR A 2 -25.21 29.39 -6.42
C THR A 2 -24.05 28.97 -7.31
N VAL A 3 -24.30 28.79 -8.60
CA VAL A 3 -23.24 28.55 -9.59
C VAL A 3 -22.47 29.85 -9.81
N LEU A 4 -21.16 29.84 -9.57
CA LEU A 4 -20.32 31.03 -9.70
C LEU A 4 -19.78 31.23 -11.11
N ARG A 5 -19.51 30.13 -11.84
CA ARG A 5 -18.94 30.14 -13.19
C ARG A 5 -19.37 28.90 -13.95
N VAL A 6 -19.58 29.07 -15.26
CA VAL A 6 -19.72 27.97 -16.24
C VAL A 6 -18.69 28.23 -17.33
N GLU A 7 -17.92 27.21 -17.67
CA GLU A 7 -16.94 27.25 -18.74
C GLU A 7 -17.35 26.23 -19.80
N ASP A 8 -17.48 26.67 -21.05
CA ASP A 8 -17.81 25.83 -22.19
C ASP A 8 -16.75 26.07 -23.27
N SER A 9 -15.90 25.07 -23.50
CA SER A 9 -14.81 25.10 -24.47
C SER A 9 -15.20 24.50 -25.82
N GLY A 10 -16.47 24.15 -26.01
CA GLY A 10 -17.00 23.55 -27.23
C GLY A 10 -17.45 22.09 -27.02
N VAL A 11 -18.13 21.57 -28.05
CA VAL A 11 -18.74 20.24 -28.00
C VAL A 11 -17.74 19.18 -28.46
N VAL A 12 -17.39 18.26 -27.56
CA VAL A 12 -16.75 16.99 -27.89
C VAL A 12 -17.81 15.89 -27.87
N PRO A 13 -17.92 15.04 -28.92
CA PRO A 13 -18.86 13.92 -28.90
C PRO A 13 -18.63 13.00 -27.70
N LEU A 14 -19.71 12.55 -27.07
CA LEU A 14 -19.60 11.52 -26.03
C LEU A 14 -19.10 10.22 -26.64
N PRO A 15 -18.16 9.50 -25.98
CA PRO A 15 -17.74 8.18 -26.41
C PRO A 15 -18.95 7.23 -26.57
N PRO A 16 -18.98 6.40 -27.63
CA PRO A 16 -20.17 5.62 -27.97
C PRO A 16 -20.36 4.38 -27.08
N ASP A 17 -19.30 3.88 -26.45
CA ASP A 17 -19.33 2.67 -25.60
C ASP A 17 -19.59 3.05 -24.13
N PRO A 18 -20.55 2.40 -23.45
CA PRO A 18 -20.81 2.63 -22.02
C PRO A 18 -19.69 2.16 -21.07
N GLY A 19 -18.78 1.29 -21.49
CA GLY A 19 -17.65 0.82 -20.67
C GLY A 19 -18.05 0.02 -19.42
N ASP A 20 -19.09 -0.82 -19.51
CA ASP A 20 -19.62 -1.57 -18.35
C ASP A 20 -18.70 -2.72 -17.94
N TYR A 21 -18.34 -2.80 -16.66
CA TYR A 21 -17.46 -3.82 -16.09
C TYR A 21 -18.19 -4.80 -15.16
N ARG A 22 -19.51 -4.66 -15.00
CA ARG A 22 -20.28 -5.50 -14.08
C ARG A 22 -20.47 -6.91 -14.64
N ALA A 23 -20.19 -7.91 -13.80
CA ALA A 23 -20.19 -9.31 -14.21
C ALA A 23 -21.55 -9.81 -14.72
N ASP A 24 -22.67 -9.25 -14.27
CA ASP A 24 -24.03 -9.57 -14.73
C ASP A 24 -24.34 -9.01 -16.13
N ARG A 25 -23.44 -8.18 -16.68
CA ARG A 25 -23.59 -7.50 -17.97
C ARG A 25 -22.54 -7.90 -19.00
N LEU A 26 -21.65 -8.82 -18.64
CA LEU A 26 -20.56 -9.29 -19.48
C LEU A 26 -20.60 -10.81 -19.63
N GLU A 27 -20.14 -11.30 -20.78
CA GLU A 27 -19.79 -12.71 -20.92
C GLU A 27 -18.48 -12.97 -20.18
N VAL A 28 -18.56 -13.66 -19.05
CA VAL A 28 -17.40 -13.95 -18.20
C VAL A 28 -16.75 -15.28 -18.56
N ARG A 29 -15.43 -15.36 -18.35
CA ARG A 29 -14.67 -16.61 -18.50
C ARG A 29 -15.21 -17.73 -17.57
N PRO A 30 -14.95 -19.01 -17.89
CA PRO A 30 -15.22 -20.11 -16.97
C PRO A 30 -14.50 -19.94 -15.62
N ALA A 31 -15.07 -20.52 -14.57
CA ALA A 31 -14.48 -20.50 -13.23
C ALA A 31 -13.10 -21.19 -13.22
N LEU A 32 -12.17 -20.65 -12.42
CA LEU A 32 -10.88 -21.26 -12.16
C LEU A 32 -11.02 -22.45 -11.20
N ALA A 33 -10.02 -23.33 -11.17
CA ALA A 33 -9.92 -24.36 -10.14
C ALA A 33 -9.85 -23.73 -8.74
N ALA A 34 -10.53 -24.35 -7.77
CA ALA A 34 -10.60 -23.82 -6.40
C ALA A 34 -9.23 -23.81 -5.72
N LEU A 35 -8.93 -22.72 -5.01
CA LEU A 35 -7.75 -22.57 -4.15
C LEU A 35 -8.22 -22.35 -2.70
N ASN A 36 -8.01 -23.34 -1.85
CA ASN A 36 -8.37 -23.28 -0.44
C ASN A 36 -7.12 -23.11 0.42
N ILE A 37 -7.07 -22.05 1.23
CA ILE A 37 -6.02 -21.79 2.21
C ILE A 37 -6.66 -21.89 3.59
N THR A 38 -6.20 -22.84 4.40
CA THR A 38 -6.79 -23.16 5.71
C THR A 38 -5.70 -23.35 6.75
N GLN A 39 -5.94 -22.93 8.00
CA GLN A 39 -5.06 -23.27 9.14
C GLN A 39 -5.88 -24.09 10.14
N PRO A 40 -5.79 -25.43 10.11
CA PRO A 40 -6.69 -26.31 10.88
C PRO A 40 -6.56 -26.13 12.39
N ASP A 41 -5.38 -25.72 12.87
CA ASP A 41 -5.10 -25.45 14.28
C ASP A 41 -5.21 -23.95 14.63
N GLY A 42 -5.75 -23.15 13.70
CA GLY A 42 -5.85 -21.70 13.79
C GLY A 42 -4.56 -20.96 13.41
N PRO A 43 -4.59 -19.62 13.42
CA PRO A 43 -3.42 -18.79 13.14
C PRO A 43 -2.45 -18.69 14.33
N ASP A 44 -1.17 -18.47 14.01
CA ASP A 44 -0.09 -18.29 15.00
C ASP A 44 -0.14 -16.92 15.68
N PHE A 45 -0.83 -15.93 15.10
CA PHE A 45 -1.02 -14.63 15.75
C PHE A 45 -2.03 -14.71 16.89
N LYS A 46 -1.84 -13.85 17.89
CA LYS A 46 -2.78 -13.60 18.99
C LYS A 46 -3.17 -12.14 19.00
N VAL A 47 -4.46 -11.90 19.26
CA VAL A 47 -5.04 -10.56 19.30
C VAL A 47 -5.66 -10.33 20.67
N ASP A 48 -5.27 -9.24 21.34
CA ASP A 48 -5.87 -8.74 22.57
C ASP A 48 -6.37 -7.30 22.34
N GLY A 49 -7.68 -7.17 22.10
CA GLY A 49 -8.27 -5.94 21.58
C GLY A 49 -7.67 -5.55 20.23
N TYR A 50 -6.80 -4.54 20.23
CA TYR A 50 -6.07 -4.10 19.05
C TYR A 50 -4.56 -4.38 19.12
N ALA A 51 -4.08 -5.02 20.19
CA ALA A 51 -2.71 -5.48 20.30
C ALA A 51 -2.54 -6.80 19.56
N VAL A 52 -1.50 -6.90 18.75
CA VAL A 52 -1.17 -8.09 17.96
C VAL A 52 0.18 -8.62 18.40
N HIS A 53 0.24 -9.93 18.62
CA HIS A 53 1.46 -10.70 18.80
C HIS A 53 1.53 -11.74 17.71
N TRP A 54 2.60 -11.76 16.92
CA TRP A 54 2.83 -12.78 15.89
C TRP A 54 4.32 -13.08 15.81
N GLN A 55 4.69 -14.32 16.12
CA GLN A 55 6.10 -14.72 16.17
C GLN A 55 6.87 -13.76 17.09
N ASN A 56 7.94 -13.14 16.61
CA ASN A 56 8.71 -12.15 17.36
C ASN A 56 8.10 -10.72 17.29
N TRP A 57 7.09 -10.48 16.48
CA TRP A 57 6.47 -9.16 16.35
C TRP A 57 5.43 -8.89 17.43
N LYS A 58 5.43 -7.65 17.91
CA LYS A 58 4.39 -7.08 18.76
C LYS A 58 4.09 -5.65 18.31
N PHE A 59 2.81 -5.32 18.16
CA PHE A 59 2.36 -4.00 17.71
C PHE A 59 0.89 -3.78 18.05
N ARG A 60 0.36 -2.60 17.72
CA ARG A 60 -1.08 -2.30 17.83
C ARG A 60 -1.61 -1.77 16.51
N ILE A 61 -2.83 -2.15 16.17
CA ILE A 61 -3.55 -1.64 15.00
C ILE A 61 -4.37 -0.43 15.43
N GLY A 62 -4.23 0.65 14.70
CA GLY A 62 -5.02 1.88 14.83
C GLY A 62 -5.70 2.22 13.50
N PHE A 63 -6.68 3.11 13.59
CA PHE A 63 -7.37 3.63 12.44
C PHE A 63 -7.77 5.09 12.67
N THR A 64 -7.55 5.97 11.70
CA THR A 64 -7.99 7.37 11.79
C THR A 64 -8.85 7.74 10.59
N PRO A 65 -9.84 8.65 10.73
CA PRO A 65 -10.65 9.09 9.59
C PRO A 65 -9.81 9.70 8.47
N LYS A 66 -8.68 10.34 8.78
CA LYS A 66 -7.82 10.96 7.76
C LYS A 66 -6.90 9.95 7.08
N GLU A 67 -6.16 9.15 7.84
CA GLU A 67 -5.06 8.32 7.30
C GLU A 67 -5.50 6.88 6.99
N GLY A 68 -6.64 6.45 7.54
CA GLY A 68 -7.04 5.05 7.51
C GLY A 68 -6.17 4.20 8.45
N LEU A 69 -5.60 3.12 7.93
CA LEU A 69 -4.83 2.13 8.70
C LEU A 69 -3.51 2.70 9.24
N VAL A 70 -3.29 2.52 10.55
CA VAL A 70 -2.07 2.92 11.25
C VAL A 70 -1.52 1.76 12.07
N LEU A 71 -0.21 1.55 12.06
CA LEU A 71 0.47 0.63 12.97
C LEU A 71 1.20 1.41 14.06
N HIS A 72 1.06 0.98 15.31
CA HIS A 72 1.65 1.60 16.48
C HIS A 72 2.58 0.64 17.23
N THR A 73 3.63 1.21 17.82
CA THR A 73 4.57 0.55 18.75
C THR A 73 5.05 -0.80 18.23
N LEU A 74 5.52 -0.84 16.97
CA LEU A 74 6.11 -2.04 16.41
C LEU A 74 7.42 -2.33 17.13
N SER A 75 7.51 -3.53 17.70
CA SER A 75 8.70 -4.07 18.33
C SER A 75 8.97 -5.49 17.87
N PHE A 76 10.24 -5.88 17.90
CA PHE A 76 10.69 -7.23 17.59
C PHE A 76 11.35 -7.84 18.83
N ARG A 77 10.91 -9.03 19.24
CA ARG A 77 11.46 -9.75 20.38
C ARG A 77 12.78 -10.41 20.00
N ASP A 78 13.84 -10.03 20.70
CA ASP A 78 15.18 -10.59 20.59
C ASP A 78 15.57 -11.21 21.94
N GLY A 79 15.53 -12.54 22.02
CA GLY A 79 15.61 -13.27 23.28
C GLY A 79 14.43 -12.94 24.22
N GLU A 80 14.74 -12.35 25.37
CA GLU A 80 13.74 -11.95 26.38
C GLU A 80 13.33 -10.47 26.29
N THR A 81 13.87 -9.73 25.31
CA THR A 81 13.68 -8.27 25.21
C THR A 81 12.84 -7.91 23.99
N ASP A 82 11.74 -7.18 24.20
CA ASP A 82 11.01 -6.50 23.12
C ASP A 82 11.81 -5.24 22.72
N ARG A 83 12.40 -5.24 21.52
CA ARG A 83 13.18 -4.10 21.01
C ARG A 83 12.31 -3.24 20.10
N PRO A 84 12.13 -1.94 20.36
CA PRO A 84 11.31 -1.08 19.51
C PRO A 84 11.95 -0.92 18.13
N VAL A 85 11.10 -0.74 17.11
CA VAL A 85 11.51 -0.58 15.72
C VAL A 85 10.88 0.69 15.13
N ILE A 86 9.54 0.79 15.17
CA ILE A 86 8.77 1.94 14.68
C ILE A 86 7.68 2.25 15.70
N TYR A 87 7.65 3.48 16.21
CA TYR A 87 6.61 3.93 17.13
C TYR A 87 5.26 4.14 16.42
N ARG A 88 5.27 4.64 15.17
CA ARG A 88 4.06 4.86 14.37
C ARG A 88 4.36 4.80 12.87
N ALA A 89 3.61 3.99 12.14
CA ALA A 89 3.65 3.89 10.69
C ALA A 89 2.26 4.15 10.08
N SER A 90 2.16 5.10 9.15
CA SER A 90 0.92 5.39 8.43
C SER A 90 1.17 6.01 7.05
N LEU A 91 0.14 5.96 6.20
CA LEU A 91 0.03 6.86 5.05
C LEU A 91 -0.27 8.27 5.59
N SER A 92 0.57 9.25 5.28
CA SER A 92 0.38 10.65 5.68
C SER A 92 -0.18 11.51 4.56
N GLU A 93 0.02 11.14 3.30
CA GLU A 93 -0.66 11.74 2.15
C GLU A 93 -0.64 10.82 0.91
N LEU A 94 -1.61 11.00 0.02
CA LEU A 94 -1.68 10.46 -1.33
C LEU A 94 -2.16 11.59 -2.25
N VAL A 95 -1.32 12.00 -3.20
CA VAL A 95 -1.69 13.01 -4.20
C VAL A 95 -1.69 12.42 -5.61
N VAL A 96 -2.73 12.78 -6.38
CA VAL A 96 -2.96 12.32 -7.76
C VAL A 96 -3.00 13.50 -8.72
N PRO A 97 -1.83 14.04 -9.15
CA PRO A 97 -1.77 15.12 -10.12
C PRO A 97 -1.96 14.61 -11.55
N TYR A 98 -2.79 15.30 -12.33
CA TYR A 98 -2.99 15.03 -13.76
C TYR A 98 -2.12 15.93 -14.63
N GLY A 99 -1.66 15.38 -15.76
CA GLY A 99 -0.78 16.09 -16.71
C GLY A 99 -1.50 16.74 -17.89
N ASP A 100 -2.82 16.57 -18.03
CA ASP A 100 -3.58 17.17 -19.14
C ASP A 100 -3.86 18.65 -18.87
N THR A 101 -3.52 19.49 -19.84
CA THR A 101 -3.67 20.95 -19.75
C THR A 101 -4.97 21.46 -20.38
N ALA A 102 -5.76 20.57 -21.00
CA ALA A 102 -6.99 20.93 -21.68
C ALA A 102 -8.12 21.27 -20.69
N GLY A 103 -8.90 22.30 -21.03
CA GLY A 103 -10.12 22.66 -20.31
C GLY A 103 -9.87 22.94 -18.82
N ASP A 104 -10.57 22.22 -17.97
CA ASP A 104 -10.49 22.29 -16.51
C ASP A 104 -9.59 21.19 -15.91
N HIS A 105 -8.95 20.34 -16.73
CA HIS A 105 -8.09 19.27 -16.24
C HIS A 105 -6.75 19.76 -15.68
N TYR A 106 -6.28 20.96 -16.05
CA TYR A 106 -5.01 21.51 -15.58
C TYR A 106 -4.97 21.72 -14.05
N MET A 107 -6.13 21.84 -13.41
CA MET A 107 -6.26 22.00 -11.96
C MET A 107 -6.51 20.67 -11.24
N ASN A 108 -6.57 19.54 -11.94
CA ASN A 108 -6.87 18.25 -11.32
C ASN A 108 -5.66 17.72 -10.56
N HIS A 109 -5.71 17.84 -9.23
CA HIS A 109 -4.75 17.25 -8.31
C HIS A 109 -5.45 16.88 -7.01
N SER A 110 -5.93 15.64 -6.90
CA SER A 110 -6.63 15.20 -5.70
C SER A 110 -5.63 14.90 -4.59
N PHE A 111 -5.77 15.55 -3.44
CA PHE A 111 -5.11 15.14 -2.20
C PHE A 111 -6.07 14.22 -1.45
N ASP A 112 -5.95 12.91 -1.67
CA ASP A 112 -6.94 11.94 -1.22
C ASP A 112 -7.08 11.94 0.32
N LEU A 113 -6.01 12.13 1.09
CA LEU A 113 -6.12 12.24 2.56
C LEU A 113 -6.48 13.66 2.99
N GLY A 114 -5.82 14.66 2.39
CA GLY A 114 -5.98 16.07 2.73
C GLY A 114 -7.39 16.63 2.47
N GLU A 115 -8.03 16.20 1.39
CA GLU A 115 -9.30 16.76 0.88
C GLU A 115 -10.49 15.82 1.05
N THR A 116 -10.29 14.50 1.01
CA THR A 116 -11.42 13.53 0.96
C THR A 116 -11.66 12.72 2.23
N ILE A 117 -10.82 12.91 3.26
CA ILE A 117 -10.88 12.14 4.52
C ILE A 117 -10.76 10.64 4.21
N PHE A 118 -9.64 10.25 3.61
CA PHE A 118 -9.38 8.92 3.03
C PHE A 118 -9.82 7.74 3.91
N GLY A 119 -9.56 7.78 5.22
CA GLY A 119 -9.97 6.74 6.16
C GLY A 119 -11.48 6.54 6.28
N ALA A 120 -12.29 7.58 6.05
CA ALA A 120 -13.75 7.47 6.01
C ALA A 120 -14.27 6.77 4.75
N GLN A 121 -13.42 6.62 3.72
CA GLN A 121 -13.74 6.00 2.43
C GLN A 121 -13.37 4.51 2.38
N VAL A 122 -13.09 3.92 3.54
CA VAL A 122 -12.69 2.53 3.68
C VAL A 122 -13.82 1.56 3.35
N ASN A 123 -13.48 0.45 2.72
CA ASN A 123 -14.41 -0.60 2.34
C ASN A 123 -14.57 -1.63 3.48
N SER A 124 -15.77 -2.20 3.61
CA SER A 124 -15.96 -3.44 4.35
C SER A 124 -15.50 -4.64 3.52
N LEU A 125 -14.51 -5.36 4.01
CA LEU A 125 -13.86 -6.47 3.32
C LEU A 125 -14.61 -7.79 3.52
N ARG A 126 -14.77 -8.56 2.44
CA ARG A 126 -15.47 -9.84 2.40
C ARG A 126 -14.50 -11.02 2.40
N LEU A 127 -14.76 -11.97 3.30
CA LEU A 127 -14.05 -13.24 3.35
C LEU A 127 -14.22 -14.03 2.05
N GLY A 128 -13.12 -14.53 1.51
CA GLY A 128 -13.05 -15.29 0.27
C GLY A 128 -13.04 -14.43 -1.01
N CYS A 129 -13.28 -13.12 -0.91
CA CYS A 129 -13.23 -12.20 -2.04
C CYS A 129 -12.06 -11.21 -1.88
N ASP A 130 -12.14 -10.34 -0.87
CA ASP A 130 -11.12 -9.32 -0.61
C ASP A 130 -9.94 -9.90 0.19
N CYS A 131 -10.25 -10.83 1.10
CA CYS A 131 -9.28 -11.55 1.92
C CYS A 131 -9.52 -13.05 1.94
N LEU A 132 -8.48 -13.84 1.66
CA LEU A 132 -8.54 -15.30 1.56
C LEU A 132 -7.61 -15.96 2.58
N GLY A 133 -8.11 -16.99 3.27
CA GLY A 133 -7.38 -17.72 4.31
C GLY A 133 -8.10 -17.65 5.66
N GLU A 134 -7.35 -17.83 6.74
CA GLU A 134 -7.84 -17.61 8.10
C GLU A 134 -7.68 -16.14 8.48
N ILE A 135 -8.79 -15.40 8.40
CA ILE A 135 -8.77 -13.94 8.53
C ILE A 135 -9.28 -13.50 9.90
N HIS A 136 -8.53 -12.60 10.54
CA HIS A 136 -9.02 -11.78 11.62
C HIS A 136 -9.37 -10.39 11.10
N TYR A 137 -10.55 -9.89 11.44
CA TYR A 137 -11.01 -8.56 11.04
C TYR A 137 -11.00 -7.61 12.23
N PHE A 138 -10.64 -6.35 11.98
CA PHE A 138 -10.84 -5.28 12.95
C PHE A 138 -11.92 -4.31 12.48
N ASP A 139 -12.71 -3.88 13.45
CA ASP A 139 -13.77 -2.88 13.33
C ASP A 139 -13.31 -1.61 14.03
N PHE A 140 -13.74 -0.45 13.53
CA PHE A 140 -13.48 0.84 14.15
C PHE A 140 -14.70 1.76 14.05
N ASP A 141 -14.77 2.67 15.01
CA ASP A 141 -15.78 3.71 15.05
C ASP A 141 -15.20 5.01 14.51
N GLN A 142 -15.99 5.69 13.69
CA GLN A 142 -15.70 7.05 13.26
C GLN A 142 -16.88 7.96 13.64
N VAL A 143 -16.75 9.25 13.34
CA VAL A 143 -17.75 10.26 13.68
C VAL A 143 -18.24 10.93 12.40
N ASP A 144 -19.55 11.04 12.22
CA ASP A 144 -20.15 11.71 11.07
C ASP A 144 -20.11 13.26 11.20
N GLY A 145 -20.56 13.97 10.17
CA GLY A 145 -20.61 15.44 10.18
C GLY A 145 -21.53 16.06 11.23
N HIS A 146 -22.34 15.26 11.93
CA HIS A 146 -23.23 15.68 13.02
C HIS A 146 -22.71 15.30 14.41
N GLY A 147 -21.57 14.59 14.49
CA GLY A 147 -21.01 14.13 15.76
C GLY A 147 -21.53 12.76 16.21
N ASN A 148 -22.33 12.05 15.39
CA ASN A 148 -22.80 10.71 15.73
C ASN A 148 -21.73 9.66 15.43
N VAL A 149 -21.75 8.58 16.21
CA VAL A 149 -20.90 7.41 15.97
C VAL A 149 -21.36 6.68 14.71
N GLN A 150 -20.42 6.40 13.82
CA GLN A 150 -20.58 5.55 12.66
C GLN A 150 -19.70 4.30 12.84
N HIS A 151 -20.31 3.13 12.91
CA HIS A 151 -19.61 1.85 13.02
C HIS A 151 -19.15 1.37 11.65
N PHE A 152 -17.87 1.06 11.53
CA PHE A 152 -17.26 0.46 10.35
C PHE A 152 -16.78 -0.95 10.67
N SER A 153 -17.41 -1.95 10.07
CA SER A 153 -17.08 -3.36 10.29
C SER A 153 -16.22 -3.95 9.17
N LYS A 154 -15.28 -4.81 9.55
CA LYS A 154 -14.38 -5.56 8.66
C LYS A 154 -13.53 -4.66 7.76
N ILE A 155 -13.02 -3.57 8.31
CA ILE A 155 -12.29 -2.56 7.53
C ILE A 155 -10.78 -2.74 7.55
N VAL A 156 -10.27 -3.52 8.51
CA VAL A 156 -8.90 -4.02 8.48
C VAL A 156 -8.97 -5.55 8.45
N CYS A 157 -8.23 -6.13 7.54
CA CYS A 157 -8.03 -7.56 7.40
C CYS A 157 -6.62 -7.92 7.85
N MET A 158 -6.50 -8.97 8.65
CA MET A 158 -5.21 -9.49 9.10
C MET A 158 -5.18 -11.01 8.98
N HIS A 159 -4.11 -11.52 8.37
CA HIS A 159 -3.84 -12.95 8.24
C HIS A 159 -2.34 -13.20 8.13
N GLU A 160 -1.90 -14.43 8.33
CA GLU A 160 -0.55 -14.85 7.96
C GLU A 160 -0.60 -15.68 6.68
N GLU A 161 0.44 -15.58 5.87
CA GLU A 161 0.57 -16.39 4.66
C GLU A 161 1.98 -16.91 4.49
N ASP A 162 2.07 -18.07 3.83
CA ASP A 162 3.34 -18.63 3.38
C ASP A 162 4.02 -17.68 2.39
N TYR A 163 5.34 -17.53 2.53
CA TYR A 163 6.15 -16.71 1.64
C TYR A 163 7.37 -17.47 1.11
N GLY A 164 7.16 -18.73 0.71
CA GLY A 164 8.20 -19.52 0.07
C GLY A 164 9.38 -19.85 0.99
N THR A 165 10.59 -19.73 0.48
CA THR A 165 11.83 -20.11 1.18
C THR A 165 12.37 -18.94 1.99
N LEU A 166 12.57 -19.11 3.30
CA LEU A 166 13.26 -18.14 4.15
C LEU A 166 14.78 -18.24 3.96
N TRP A 167 15.30 -19.45 4.14
CA TRP A 167 16.70 -19.75 3.83
C TRP A 167 16.83 -21.20 3.39
N LYS A 168 17.84 -21.46 2.55
CA LYS A 168 18.17 -22.78 2.06
C LYS A 168 19.67 -22.88 1.83
N HIS A 169 20.24 -24.02 2.20
CA HIS A 169 21.61 -24.38 1.84
C HIS A 169 21.69 -25.85 1.43
N THR A 170 22.59 -26.15 0.49
CA THR A 170 22.97 -27.51 0.13
C THR A 170 24.49 -27.58 0.17
N ASP A 171 25.02 -28.25 1.18
CA ASP A 171 26.44 -28.53 1.31
C ASP A 171 26.73 -29.85 0.60
N VAL A 172 27.36 -29.74 -0.58
CA VAL A 172 27.73 -30.90 -1.40
C VAL A 172 28.87 -31.69 -0.77
N ALA A 173 29.75 -31.05 0.01
CA ALA A 173 30.90 -31.73 0.62
C ALA A 173 30.46 -32.65 1.76
N SER A 174 29.40 -32.28 2.49
CA SER A 174 28.82 -33.10 3.56
C SER A 174 27.57 -33.89 3.14
N ASP A 175 27.15 -33.81 1.87
CA ASP A 175 25.89 -34.36 1.35
C ASP A 175 24.66 -33.98 2.21
N HIS A 176 24.59 -32.71 2.62
CA HIS A 176 23.55 -32.21 3.53
C HIS A 176 22.76 -31.05 2.93
N SER A 177 21.44 -31.03 3.14
CA SER A 177 20.60 -29.92 2.71
C SER A 177 19.66 -29.48 3.82
N GLU A 178 19.58 -28.16 4.02
CA GLU A 178 18.68 -27.51 4.96
C GLU A 178 17.76 -26.55 4.23
N ILE A 179 16.52 -26.44 4.71
CA ILE A 179 15.55 -25.44 4.25
C ILE A 179 14.65 -25.01 5.40
N ARG A 180 14.32 -23.72 5.46
CA ARG A 180 13.21 -23.21 6.26
C ARG A 180 12.30 -22.36 5.39
N ARG A 181 11.00 -22.44 5.64
CA ARG A 181 9.99 -21.64 4.92
C ARG A 181 9.85 -20.27 5.56
N SER A 182 9.54 -19.28 4.74
CA SER A 182 9.19 -17.94 5.21
C SER A 182 7.68 -17.84 5.38
N ARG A 183 7.27 -16.90 6.22
CA ARG A 183 5.90 -16.45 6.36
C ARG A 183 5.92 -14.94 6.52
N ARG A 184 4.79 -14.32 6.22
CA ARG A 184 4.54 -12.93 6.56
C ARG A 184 3.16 -12.76 7.19
N LEU A 185 3.06 -11.87 8.16
CA LEU A 185 1.79 -11.32 8.61
C LEU A 185 1.40 -10.19 7.68
N VAL A 186 0.16 -10.19 7.21
CA VAL A 186 -0.45 -9.17 6.38
C VAL A 186 -1.44 -8.38 7.22
N VAL A 187 -1.36 -7.05 7.19
CA VAL A 187 -2.38 -6.14 7.75
C VAL A 187 -2.79 -5.18 6.64
N SER A 188 -4.07 -5.17 6.25
CA SER A 188 -4.51 -4.41 5.09
C SER A 188 -5.90 -3.82 5.20
N SER A 189 -6.12 -2.77 4.42
CA SER A 189 -7.41 -2.11 4.20
C SER A 189 -7.55 -1.70 2.72
N PHE A 190 -8.78 -1.65 2.21
CA PHE A 190 -9.09 -1.07 0.90
C PHE A 190 -9.93 0.20 1.03
N PHE A 191 -9.71 1.15 0.14
CA PHE A 191 -10.35 2.47 0.13
C PHE A 191 -10.80 2.79 -1.28
N THR A 192 -11.97 3.41 -1.44
CA THR A 192 -12.48 3.85 -2.75
C THR A 192 -12.61 5.36 -2.77
N ILE A 193 -11.78 6.04 -3.56
CA ILE A 193 -11.81 7.50 -3.72
C ILE A 193 -12.27 7.83 -5.13
N GLY A 194 -13.55 8.21 -5.27
CA GLY A 194 -14.14 8.50 -6.57
C GLY A 194 -14.03 7.31 -7.51
N ASN A 195 -13.14 7.40 -8.50
CA ASN A 195 -12.91 6.38 -9.52
C ASN A 195 -11.83 5.35 -9.14
N TYR A 196 -10.95 5.62 -8.18
CA TYR A 196 -9.85 4.72 -7.82
C TYR A 196 -10.12 3.90 -6.56
N ASP A 197 -9.50 2.72 -6.53
CA ASP A 197 -9.49 1.82 -5.39
C ASP A 197 -8.03 1.55 -4.96
N TYR A 198 -7.75 1.75 -3.68
CA TYR A 198 -6.41 1.61 -3.11
C TYR A 198 -6.41 0.55 -2.01
N GLY A 199 -5.62 -0.50 -2.20
CA GLY A 199 -5.31 -1.46 -1.16
C GLY A 199 -4.00 -1.11 -0.48
N LEU A 200 -4.02 -0.83 0.82
CA LEU A 200 -2.81 -0.57 1.62
C LEU A 200 -2.44 -1.83 2.39
N PHE A 201 -1.21 -2.33 2.20
CA PHE A 201 -0.74 -3.57 2.81
C PHE A 201 0.55 -3.32 3.59
N TRP A 202 0.51 -3.66 4.87
CA TRP A 202 1.71 -3.81 5.70
C TRP A 202 2.04 -5.29 5.86
N TYR A 203 3.30 -5.61 5.65
CA TYR A 203 3.84 -6.95 5.77
C TYR A 203 4.95 -7.00 6.82
N LEU A 204 4.83 -7.94 7.76
CA LEU A 204 5.86 -8.23 8.77
C LEU A 204 6.39 -9.64 8.51
N TYR A 205 7.71 -9.79 8.36
CA TYR A 205 8.35 -11.05 7.99
C TYR A 205 9.07 -11.70 9.18
N LEU A 206 9.31 -13.01 9.10
CA LEU A 206 10.05 -13.77 10.14
C LEU A 206 11.49 -13.27 10.35
N ASP A 207 12.11 -12.66 9.34
CA ASP A 207 13.49 -12.16 9.39
C ASP A 207 13.61 -10.72 9.92
N GLY A 208 12.51 -10.12 10.38
CA GLY A 208 12.49 -8.73 10.86
C GLY A 208 12.22 -7.69 9.76
N THR A 209 12.05 -8.10 8.50
CA THR A 209 11.69 -7.17 7.43
C THR A 209 10.27 -6.61 7.64
N ILE A 210 10.12 -5.31 7.35
CA ILE A 210 8.82 -4.63 7.24
C ILE A 210 8.69 -4.14 5.79
N LYS A 211 7.58 -4.44 5.14
CA LYS A 211 7.27 -3.93 3.79
C LYS A 211 5.91 -3.25 3.78
N PHE A 212 5.85 -2.09 3.13
CA PHE A 212 4.61 -1.47 2.70
C PHE A 212 4.40 -1.72 1.21
N GLU A 213 3.14 -1.95 0.82
CA GLU A 213 2.73 -2.10 -0.58
C GLU A 213 1.38 -1.44 -0.78
N ALA A 214 1.30 -0.55 -1.77
CA ALA A 214 0.04 -0.03 -2.28
C ALA A 214 -0.34 -0.82 -3.53
N LYS A 215 -1.59 -1.31 -3.59
CA LYS A 215 -2.19 -1.90 -4.78
C LYS A 215 -3.21 -0.91 -5.33
N LEU A 216 -2.98 -0.46 -6.56
CA LEU A 216 -3.82 0.52 -7.22
C LEU A 216 -4.69 -0.16 -8.27
N THR A 217 -6.00 0.08 -8.19
CA THR A 217 -6.98 -0.41 -9.16
C THR A 217 -8.16 0.57 -9.23
N GLY A 218 -9.31 0.13 -9.72
CA GLY A 218 -10.48 0.97 -10.00
C GLY A 218 -10.58 1.33 -11.49
N THR A 219 -11.21 2.45 -11.77
CA THR A 219 -11.41 2.98 -13.13
C THR A 219 -10.58 4.23 -13.34
N LEU A 220 -10.10 4.43 -14.57
CA LEU A 220 -9.36 5.65 -14.91
C LEU A 220 -10.29 6.86 -14.87
N TYR A 221 -9.74 8.02 -14.52
CA TYR A 221 -10.40 9.29 -14.80
C TYR A 221 -10.18 9.64 -16.27
N LEU A 222 -11.28 9.77 -17.03
CA LEU A 222 -11.26 9.80 -18.49
C LEU A 222 -11.63 11.17 -19.03
N ARG A 223 -11.06 11.52 -20.19
CA ARG A 223 -11.43 12.68 -21.00
C ARG A 223 -11.94 12.24 -22.36
N ALA A 224 -13.05 12.83 -22.81
CA ALA A 224 -13.51 12.65 -24.18
C ALA A 224 -12.61 13.43 -25.15
N ILE A 225 -12.25 12.82 -26.28
CA ILE A 225 -11.49 13.44 -27.36
C ILE A 225 -12.18 13.18 -28.70
N HIS A 226 -11.89 14.00 -29.72
CA HIS A 226 -12.44 13.74 -31.04
C HIS A 226 -11.88 12.43 -31.62
N GLU A 227 -12.67 11.75 -32.45
CA GLU A 227 -12.20 10.55 -33.13
C GLU A 227 -10.99 10.86 -34.02
N GLY A 228 -9.89 10.13 -33.82
CA GLY A 228 -8.63 10.37 -34.51
C GLY A 228 -7.77 11.51 -33.94
N GLU A 229 -8.20 12.15 -32.85
CA GLU A 229 -7.36 13.12 -32.12
C GLU A 229 -6.19 12.39 -31.44
N GLU A 230 -4.97 12.89 -31.66
CA GLU A 230 -3.78 12.48 -30.93
C GLU A 230 -3.45 13.54 -29.86
N THR A 231 -3.12 13.09 -28.64
CA THR A 231 -2.73 13.97 -27.55
C THR A 231 -1.48 13.45 -26.84
N PRO A 232 -0.53 14.32 -26.47
CA PRO A 232 0.63 13.91 -25.66
C PRO A 232 0.28 13.69 -24.18
N TYR A 233 -0.95 14.01 -23.76
CA TYR A 233 -1.36 14.02 -22.35
C TYR A 233 -2.07 12.74 -21.89
N GLY A 234 -1.97 11.65 -22.64
CA GLY A 234 -2.59 10.39 -22.26
C GLY A 234 -2.51 9.34 -23.36
N ALA A 235 -3.17 8.21 -23.10
CA ALA A 235 -3.31 7.13 -24.05
C ALA A 235 -4.78 6.98 -24.46
N LEU A 236 -5.01 6.68 -25.74
CA LEU A 236 -6.34 6.29 -26.22
C LEU A 236 -6.68 4.90 -25.69
N VAL A 237 -7.67 4.79 -24.80
CA VAL A 237 -8.09 3.52 -24.17
C VAL A 237 -9.33 2.91 -24.81
N ALA A 238 -10.09 3.72 -25.55
CA ALA A 238 -11.21 3.33 -26.41
C ALA A 238 -11.47 4.44 -27.45
N PRO A 239 -12.25 4.20 -28.52
CA PRO A 239 -12.58 5.24 -29.49
C PRO A 239 -13.16 6.50 -28.84
N GLY A 240 -12.47 7.64 -29.02
CA GLY A 240 -12.84 8.92 -28.42
C GLY A 240 -12.57 9.04 -26.91
N VAL A 241 -11.84 8.11 -26.29
CA VAL A 241 -11.58 8.07 -24.84
C VAL A 241 -10.08 8.18 -24.55
N ASN A 242 -9.68 9.31 -23.98
CA ASN A 242 -8.31 9.51 -23.49
C ASN A 242 -8.21 9.16 -22.00
N GLY A 243 -7.37 8.18 -21.68
CA GLY A 243 -6.89 7.94 -20.33
C GLY A 243 -5.74 8.89 -20.04
N MET A 244 -6.05 9.99 -19.33
CA MET A 244 -5.08 11.06 -19.08
C MET A 244 -3.90 10.55 -18.24
N VAL A 245 -2.70 10.99 -18.60
CA VAL A 245 -1.49 10.73 -17.82
C VAL A 245 -1.60 11.41 -16.46
N HIS A 246 -1.27 10.67 -15.42
CA HIS A 246 -1.28 11.14 -14.04
C HIS A 246 -0.35 10.25 -13.21
N GLU A 247 -0.02 10.72 -12.01
CA GLU A 247 0.84 10.00 -11.08
C GLU A 247 0.10 9.73 -9.78
N HIS A 248 0.60 8.77 -8.98
CA HIS A 248 0.10 8.49 -7.64
C HIS A 248 1.26 8.56 -6.67
N TYR A 249 1.34 9.64 -5.90
CA TYR A 249 2.42 9.87 -4.95
C TYR A 249 1.98 9.53 -3.54
N PHE A 250 2.54 8.46 -2.99
CA PHE A 250 2.30 8.05 -1.61
C PHE A 250 3.38 8.64 -0.69
N ASN A 251 2.96 9.26 0.40
CA ASN A 251 3.83 9.69 1.47
C ASN A 251 3.59 8.82 2.71
N ILE A 252 4.60 8.05 3.11
CA ILE A 252 4.54 7.18 4.30
C ILE A 252 5.30 7.84 5.43
N ARG A 253 4.60 8.14 6.54
CA ARG A 253 5.21 8.65 7.77
C ARG A 253 5.65 7.48 8.64
N LEU A 254 6.95 7.36 8.83
CA LEU A 254 7.57 6.41 9.76
C LEU A 254 8.19 7.16 10.94
N ASP A 255 7.57 7.02 12.11
CA ASP A 255 8.08 7.51 13.39
C ASP A 255 9.02 6.46 13.97
N MET A 256 10.31 6.59 13.67
CA MET A 256 11.31 5.56 13.97
C MET A 256 11.62 5.52 15.47
N SER A 257 11.83 4.32 16.00
CA SER A 257 12.31 4.11 17.39
C SER A 257 13.18 2.85 17.42
N ILE A 258 14.24 2.83 16.61
CA ILE A 258 15.16 1.69 16.46
C ILE A 258 15.95 1.53 17.76
N ASP A 259 15.59 0.52 18.55
CA ASP A 259 16.18 0.24 19.88
C ASP A 259 16.09 1.43 20.87
N GLY A 260 15.16 2.36 20.63
CA GLY A 260 14.96 3.59 21.40
C GLY A 260 14.78 4.81 20.50
N ASP A 261 14.55 5.98 21.12
CA ASP A 261 14.17 7.21 20.40
C ASP A 261 15.38 8.04 19.90
N ASP A 262 16.59 7.74 20.40
CA ASP A 262 17.83 8.44 20.04
C ASP A 262 18.39 7.91 18.70
N ASN A 263 17.67 8.14 17.61
CA ASN A 263 18.03 7.66 16.28
C ASN A 263 18.72 8.75 15.43
N THR A 264 19.53 8.32 14.46
CA THR A 264 20.10 9.18 13.42
C THR A 264 20.00 8.46 12.08
N VAL A 265 19.79 9.22 11.00
CA VAL A 265 19.79 8.67 9.63
C VAL A 265 21.20 8.77 9.05
N VAL A 266 21.69 7.66 8.48
CA VAL A 266 22.98 7.60 7.79
C VAL A 266 22.75 7.11 6.36
N GLU A 267 23.29 7.83 5.39
CA GLU A 267 23.34 7.42 3.99
C GLU A 267 24.63 6.63 3.71
N VAL A 268 24.48 5.45 3.12
CA VAL A 268 25.60 4.56 2.77
C VAL A 268 25.55 4.24 1.29
N GLU A 269 26.61 4.58 0.56
CA GLU A 269 26.77 4.26 -0.85
C GLU A 269 27.89 3.24 -1.06
N ALA A 270 27.69 2.31 -1.98
CA ALA A 270 28.72 1.39 -2.39
C ALA A 270 29.69 2.08 -3.35
N GLU A 271 30.97 2.13 -2.99
CA GLU A 271 32.01 2.71 -3.84
C GLU A 271 32.89 1.63 -4.45
N ARG A 272 33.21 1.79 -5.74
CA ARG A 272 34.18 0.94 -6.42
C ARG A 272 35.58 1.25 -5.90
N ILE A 273 36.31 0.24 -5.45
CA ILE A 273 37.73 0.40 -5.13
C ILE A 273 38.53 0.15 -6.41
N PRO A 274 39.42 1.07 -6.81
CA PRO A 274 40.34 0.82 -7.90
C PRO A 274 41.20 -0.42 -7.64
N ALA A 275 41.47 -1.21 -8.68
CA ALA A 275 42.43 -2.30 -8.59
C ALA A 275 43.83 -1.74 -8.26
N GLY A 276 44.56 -2.39 -7.36
CA GLY A 276 45.90 -1.98 -6.92
C GLY A 276 46.83 -3.18 -6.75
N PRO A 277 48.13 -2.95 -6.45
CA PRO A 277 49.14 -4.02 -6.37
C PRO A 277 48.85 -5.13 -5.35
N ARG A 278 47.91 -4.89 -4.42
CA ARG A 278 47.48 -5.87 -3.41
C ARG A 278 46.01 -6.30 -3.55
N THR A 279 45.29 -5.81 -4.56
CA THR A 279 43.85 -6.08 -4.74
C THR A 279 43.49 -6.14 -6.22
N LEU A 280 43.18 -7.36 -6.69
CA LEU A 280 42.30 -7.53 -7.85
C LEU A 280 40.90 -7.11 -7.36
N SER A 281 40.49 -5.87 -7.66
CA SER A 281 39.16 -5.25 -7.45
C SER A 281 38.33 -5.73 -6.24
N VAL A 282 38.17 -4.87 -5.22
CA VAL A 282 37.31 -5.10 -4.04
C VAL A 282 36.25 -3.98 -3.97
N MET A 283 35.14 -4.17 -3.25
CA MET A 283 34.19 -3.09 -2.88
C MET A 283 34.28 -2.82 -1.38
N HIS A 284 34.20 -1.55 -0.97
CA HIS A 284 34.10 -1.15 0.44
C HIS A 284 32.93 -0.18 0.60
N THR A 285 32.30 -0.20 1.78
CA THR A 285 31.27 0.75 2.18
C THR A 285 31.91 1.82 3.06
N LEU A 286 31.72 3.09 2.72
CA LEU A 286 32.13 4.23 3.55
C LEU A 286 30.87 4.98 4.01
N PRO A 287 30.70 5.26 5.31
CA PRO A 287 29.63 6.16 5.74
C PRO A 287 29.93 7.57 5.21
N LYS A 288 28.97 8.20 4.52
CA LYS A 288 29.10 9.62 4.18
C LYS A 288 29.13 10.41 5.49
N LYS A 289 30.06 11.36 5.60
CA LYS A 289 30.03 12.34 6.69
C LYS A 289 28.66 13.03 6.66
N PRO A 290 28.00 13.22 7.81
CA PRO A 290 26.71 13.91 7.85
C PRO A 290 26.86 15.26 7.17
N SER A 291 26.08 15.51 6.11
CA SER A 291 25.95 16.87 5.60
C SER A 291 25.22 17.65 6.69
N LEU A 292 25.91 18.65 7.26
CA LEU A 292 25.22 19.68 8.01
C LEU A 292 24.26 20.34 7.03
N ALA A 293 22.97 20.02 7.13
CA ALA A 293 21.93 20.73 6.43
C ALA A 293 22.06 22.21 6.82
N GLN A 294 22.56 23.02 5.88
CA GLN A 294 22.47 24.47 6.00
C GLN A 294 20.98 24.79 5.89
N LYS A 295 20.44 25.33 6.99
CA LYS A 295 19.09 25.89 7.09
C LYS A 295 18.88 27.02 6.08
#